data_AF-A0A959NMJ5-F1
#
_entry.id   AF-A0A959NMJ5-F1
#
_cell.length_a   1.000
_cell.length_b   1.000
_cell.length_c   1.000
_cell.angle_alpha   90.00
_cell.angle_beta   90.00
_cell.angle_gamma   90.00
#
_symmetry.space_group_name_H-M   'P 1'
#
loop_
_entity.id
_entity.type
_entity.pdbx_description
1 polymer ?
#
loop_
_entity_poly.entity_id
_entity_poly.type
_entity_poly.pdbx_seq_one_letter_code
_entity_poly.pdbx_strand_id
1 'polypeptide(L)'
;MLLTIYSSKRDTYGNTYYAFQLTHLGKILANGVIDGDNFRKHHLHINGIEYVYQELPVREFKQLTKNWKYCGCNWEDIRQHIM
;
A
#
# COMPACT_ATOMS: atom_id res chain seq x y z
N MET A 1 -14.30 5.73 -2.60
CA MET A 1 -12.86 5.90 -2.89
C MET A 1 -12.26 4.52 -3.12
N LEU A 2 -11.14 4.41 -3.82
CA LEU A 2 -10.50 3.12 -4.08
C LEU A 2 -9.09 3.10 -3.47
N LEU A 3 -8.87 2.19 -2.53
CA LEU A 3 -7.58 1.90 -1.91
C LEU A 3 -6.95 0.68 -2.58
N THR A 4 -5.88 0.90 -3.34
CA THR A 4 -5.09 -0.17 -3.94
C THR A 4 -3.91 -0.49 -3.05
N ILE A 5 -3.78 -1.75 -2.65
CA ILE A 5 -2.64 -2.28 -1.91
C ILE A 5 -1.77 -3.08 -2.85
N TYR A 6 -0.52 -2.69 -3.00
CA TYR A 6 0.48 -3.41 -3.76
C TYR A 6 1.32 -4.25 -2.82
N SER A 7 1.53 -5.51 -3.15
CA SER A 7 2.54 -6.36 -2.51
C SER A 7 3.58 -6.80 -3.50
N SER A 8 4.85 -6.79 -3.11
CA SER A 8 5.88 -7.43 -3.92
C SER A 8 5.79 -8.95 -3.80
N LYS A 9 6.15 -9.67 -4.85
CA LYS A 9 6.61 -11.06 -4.71
C LYS A 9 7.80 -11.10 -3.75
N ARG A 10 8.09 -12.27 -3.19
CA ARG A 10 9.29 -12.44 -2.36
C ARG A 10 10.54 -12.12 -3.17
N ASP A 11 11.46 -11.38 -2.56
CA ASP A 11 12.80 -11.21 -3.10
C ASP A 11 13.68 -12.45 -2.86
N THR A 12 14.94 -12.39 -3.28
CA THR A 12 15.91 -13.48 -3.12
C THR A 12 16.22 -13.81 -1.65
N TYR A 13 15.90 -12.91 -0.72
CA TYR A 13 16.10 -13.05 0.72
C TYR A 13 14.80 -13.45 1.44
N GLY A 14 13.70 -13.63 0.71
CA GLY A 14 12.40 -13.98 1.27
C GLY A 14 11.58 -12.79 1.75
N ASN A 15 12.04 -11.55 1.55
CA ASN A 15 11.33 -10.35 1.99
C ASN A 15 10.16 -10.02 1.06
N THR A 16 9.08 -9.52 1.64
CA THR A 16 7.92 -8.98 0.93
C THR A 16 7.69 -7.53 1.36
N TYR A 17 7.47 -6.66 0.39
CA TYR A 17 7.23 -5.23 0.60
C TYR A 17 5.78 -4.88 0.26
N TYR A 18 5.25 -3.85 0.90
CA TYR A 18 3.88 -3.40 0.69
C TYR A 18 3.83 -1.91 0.42
N ALA A 19 2.83 -1.49 -0.33
CA ALA A 19 2.54 -0.09 -0.59
C ALA A 19 1.05 0.11 -0.76
N PHE A 20 0.58 1.34 -0.60
CA PHE A 20 -0.82 1.70 -0.82
C PHE A 20 -0.94 2.90 -1.75
N GLN A 21 -2.06 2.97 -2.45
CA GLN A 21 -2.47 4.12 -3.24
C GLN A 21 -3.97 4.33 -3.07
N LEU A 22 -4.35 5.48 -2.54
CA LEU A 22 -5.74 5.92 -2.46
C LEU A 22 -6.07 6.76 -3.69
N THR A 23 -7.16 6.41 -4.35
CA THR A 23 -7.65 7.10 -5.54
C THR A 23 -9.12 7.48 -5.41
N HIS A 24 -9.49 8.59 -6.04
CA HIS A 24 -10.87 9.03 -6.17
C HIS A 24 -11.08 9.63 -7.56
N LEU A 25 -12.02 9.06 -8.33
CA LEU A 25 -12.36 9.52 -9.68
C LEU A 25 -11.13 9.67 -10.59
N GLY A 26 -10.20 8.71 -10.52
CA GLY A 26 -8.96 8.68 -11.31
C GLY A 26 -7.82 9.58 -10.79
N LYS A 27 -8.03 10.36 -9.73
CA LYS A 27 -6.96 11.14 -9.08
C LYS A 27 -6.35 10.36 -7.92
N ILE A 28 -5.02 10.40 -7.82
CA ILE A 28 -4.29 9.89 -6.66
C ILE A 28 -4.41 10.92 -5.54
N LEU A 29 -5.00 10.52 -4.42
CA LEU A 29 -5.13 11.36 -3.22
C LEU A 29 -3.95 11.17 -2.28
N ALA A 30 -3.52 9.92 -2.10
CA ALA A 30 -2.39 9.56 -1.24
C ALA A 30 -1.71 8.30 -1.75
N ASN A 31 -0.41 8.17 -1.51
CA ASN A 31 0.34 6.94 -1.73
C ASN A 31 1.50 6.82 -0.76
N GLY A 32 1.94 5.59 -0.52
CA GLY A 32 3.04 5.35 0.40
C GLY A 32 3.50 3.91 0.48
N VAL A 33 4.72 3.72 0.94
CA VAL A 33 5.32 2.41 1.22
C VAL A 33 5.09 2.05 2.67
N ILE A 34 4.79 0.76 2.92
CA ILE A 34 4.46 0.18 4.21
C ILE A 34 5.43 -0.97 4.50
N ASP A 35 5.78 -1.16 5.76
CA ASP A 35 6.51 -2.33 6.21
C ASP A 35 5.67 -3.61 6.13
N GLY A 36 6.27 -4.72 5.70
CA GLY A 36 5.54 -5.96 5.43
C GLY A 36 5.12 -6.75 6.65
N ASP A 37 5.83 -6.60 7.76
CA ASP A 37 5.56 -7.38 8.97
C ASP A 37 4.31 -6.94 9.74
N ASN A 38 3.72 -5.78 9.41
CA ASN A 38 2.66 -5.17 10.21
C ASN A 38 1.36 -4.86 9.44
N PHE A 39 1.27 -5.26 8.17
CA PHE A 39 0.05 -5.08 7.39
C PHE A 39 -1.04 -6.09 7.76
N ARG A 40 -2.04 -5.65 8.52
CA ARG A 40 -3.20 -6.45 8.92
C ARG A 40 -4.40 -6.16 8.01
N LYS A 41 -4.66 -7.06 7.05
CA LYS A 41 -5.78 -6.94 6.07
C LYS A 41 -7.15 -6.65 6.70
N HIS A 42 -7.38 -7.12 7.93
CA HIS A 42 -8.64 -6.92 8.65
C HIS A 42 -8.87 -5.47 9.11
N HIS A 43 -7.85 -4.62 9.15
CA HIS A 43 -8.00 -3.20 9.50
C HIS A 43 -8.47 -2.32 8.32
N LEU A 44 -8.50 -2.86 7.11
CA LEU A 44 -8.81 -2.10 5.88
C LEU A 44 -10.30 -1.83 5.67
N HIS A 45 -11.19 -2.40 6.48
CA HIS A 45 -12.62 -2.14 6.36
C HIS A 45 -12.94 -0.72 6.86
N ILE A 46 -12.84 0.25 5.96
CA ILE A 46 -13.36 1.60 6.12
C ILE A 46 -14.66 1.72 5.33
N ASN A 47 -15.73 2.14 5.98
CA ASN A 47 -17.00 2.45 5.32
C ASN A 47 -16.79 3.49 4.20
N GLY A 48 -17.17 3.16 2.96
CA GLY A 48 -17.07 4.06 1.80
C GLY A 48 -15.75 4.01 1.02
N ILE A 49 -14.81 3.13 1.41
CA ILE A 49 -13.58 2.86 0.67
C ILE A 49 -13.60 1.41 0.17
N GLU A 50 -13.58 1.24 -1.15
CA GLU A 50 -13.34 -0.05 -1.77
C GLU A 50 -11.86 -0.37 -1.70
N TYR A 51 -11.50 -1.64 -1.47
CA TYR A 51 -10.10 -2.05 -1.44
C TYR A 51 -9.80 -3.08 -2.53
N VAL A 52 -8.63 -2.96 -3.15
CA VAL A 52 -8.09 -3.93 -4.11
C VAL A 52 -6.69 -4.30 -3.69
N TYR A 53 -6.34 -5.58 -3.83
CA TYR A 53 -5.01 -6.09 -3.56
C TYR A 53 -4.36 -6.58 -4.84
N GLN A 54 -3.14 -6.15 -5.12
CA GLN A 54 -2.39 -6.51 -6.32
C GLN A 54 -0.98 -6.96 -5.95
N GLU A 55 -0.61 -8.16 -6.39
CA GLU A 55 0.76 -8.64 -6.27
C GLU A 55 1.58 -8.28 -7.53
N LEU A 56 2.79 -7.76 -7.33
CA LEU A 56 3.69 -7.33 -8.39
C LEU A 56 5.06 -8.02 -8.27
N PRO A 57 5.76 -8.27 -9.39
CA PRO A 57 7.18 -8.58 -9.37
C PRO A 57 7.98 -7.50 -8.63
N VAL A 58 9.03 -7.89 -7.88
CA VAL A 58 9.81 -6.96 -7.03
C VAL A 58 10.38 -5.77 -7.81
N ARG A 59 10.80 -5.98 -9.07
CA ARG A 59 11.31 -4.91 -9.92
C ARG A 59 10.24 -3.87 -10.26
N GLU A 60 9.04 -4.33 -10.62
CA GLU A 60 7.90 -3.45 -10.95
C GLU A 60 7.44 -2.70 -9.72
N PHE A 61 7.36 -3.39 -8.57
CA PHE A 61 7.05 -2.77 -7.28
C PHE A 61 8.04 -1.64 -6.97
N LYS A 62 9.35 -1.90 -7.05
CA LYS A 62 10.39 -0.90 -6.78
C LYS A 62 10.35 0.28 -7.76
N GLN A 63 9.98 0.06 -9.01
CA GLN A 63 9.80 1.14 -9.99
C GLN A 63 8.58 2.01 -9.64
N LEU A 64 7.45 1.37 -9.32
CA LEU A 64 6.22 2.06 -8.93
C LEU A 64 6.43 2.93 -7.70
N THR A 65 7.07 2.37 -6.67
CA THR A 65 7.20 3.02 -5.35
C THR A 65 8.46 3.86 -5.20
N LYS A 66 9.25 4.05 -6.27
CA LYS A 66 10.59 4.67 -6.21
C LYS A 66 10.62 6.03 -5.51
N ASN A 67 9.57 6.83 -5.71
CA ASN A 67 9.43 8.18 -5.17
C ASN A 67 8.30 8.31 -4.15
N TRP A 68 7.80 7.19 -3.62
CA TRP A 68 6.69 7.21 -2.67
C TRP A 68 7.22 7.43 -1.25
N LYS A 69 6.47 8.18 -0.46
CA LYS A 69 6.82 8.43 0.94
C LYS A 69 6.72 7.13 1.74
N TYR A 70 7.62 6.93 2.68
CA TYR A 70 7.47 5.87 3.68
C TYR A 70 6.46 6.31 4.74
N CYS A 71 5.39 5.53 4.92
CA CYS A 71 4.28 5.88 5.79
C CYS A 71 4.27 5.11 7.12
N GLY A 72 5.34 4.37 7.43
CA GLY A 72 5.41 3.57 8.65
C GLY A 72 4.72 2.22 8.51
N CYS A 73 4.50 1.57 9.64
CA CYS A 73 4.15 0.16 9.72
C CYS A 73 2.74 -0.12 10.25
N ASN A 74 2.06 0.85 10.87
CA ASN A 74 0.74 0.63 11.46
C ASN A 74 -0.39 1.30 10.63
N TRP A 75 -1.61 0.79 10.78
CA TRP A 75 -2.78 1.29 10.06
C TRP A 75 -3.17 2.72 10.45
N GLU A 76 -2.89 3.14 11.68
CA GLU A 76 -3.19 4.49 12.14
C GLU A 76 -2.34 5.54 11.40
N ASP A 77 -1.06 5.25 11.16
CA ASP A 77 -0.16 6.09 10.36
C ASP A 77 -0.65 6.18 8.90
N ILE A 78 -1.15 5.07 8.36
CA ILE A 78 -1.75 5.02 7.02
C ILE A 78 -3.05 5.83 6.99
N ARG A 79 -3.90 5.70 8.01
CA ARG A 79 -5.16 6.44 8.15
C ARG A 79 -4.93 7.94 8.19
N GLN A 80 -3.91 8.40 8.91
CA GLN A 80 -3.49 9.81 8.94
C GLN A 80 -3.00 10.33 7.59
N HIS A 81 -2.51 9.46 6.70
CA HIS A 81 -2.12 9.84 5.34
C HIS A 81 -3.29 9.78 4.33
N ILE A 82 -4.36 9.03 4.67
CA ILE A 82 -5.55 8.83 3.84
C ILE A 82 -6.64 9.88 4.12
N MET A 83 -6.77 10.33 5.38
CA MET A 83 -7.77 11.32 5.85
C MET A 83 -7.14 12.70 6.01
#